data_AF-A0A5A7Q6L9-F1
#
_entry.id   AF-A0A5A7Q6L9-F1
#
_cell.length_a   1.000
_cell.length_b   1.000
_cell.length_c   1.000
_cell.angle_alpha   90.00
_cell.angle_beta   90.00
_cell.angle_gamma   90.00
#
_symmetry.space_group_name_H-M   'P 1'
#
loop_
_entity.id
_entity.type
_entity.pdbx_description
1 polymer ?
#
loop_
_entity_poly.entity_id
_entity_poly.type
_entity_poly.pdbx_seq_one_letter_code
_entity_poly.pdbx_strand_id
1 'polypeptide(L)'
;MEIDGNPASLIEDKDLFKAAEFGDISVFRSLSEEQLLKASSLRNEDGRSLLHVAVSSSQPEVVEILSAAGPSVVNSCDEEGWAPLHSAASSGNLKIIEILLDRGADVNLKNDGGRTALHYAASKGRLKIAEILVSHGAKLNIKDKARRLCYSIINFFGCTPLHRAASTGSAELCEFLIEEGAVVDDVDRAGQTPLMTAVIALLLIRHGADVDAKDKEGYTVLGRASDDIRPLIIDAAKAMLED
;
A
#
# COMPACT_ATOMS: atom_id res chain seq x y z
N MET A 1 -58.05 8.98 -5.13
CA MET A 1 -57.06 8.91 -6.23
C MET A 1 -56.27 10.20 -6.17
N GLU A 2 -55.18 10.18 -5.40
CA GLU A 2 -54.04 11.06 -5.66
C GLU A 2 -52.87 10.10 -5.78
N ILE A 3 -52.31 10.07 -6.99
CA ILE A 3 -51.20 9.24 -7.38
C ILE A 3 -49.98 10.15 -7.22
N ASP A 4 -49.46 10.28 -6.00
CA ASP A 4 -48.12 10.84 -5.80
C ASP A 4 -47.12 9.70 -5.78
N GLY A 5 -46.93 9.14 -6.98
CA GLY A 5 -45.79 8.28 -7.28
C GLY A 5 -44.53 9.12 -7.31
N ASN A 6 -43.79 9.13 -6.20
CA ASN A 6 -42.35 9.30 -6.25
C ASN A 6 -41.71 7.91 -6.10
N PRO A 7 -41.18 7.30 -7.19
CA PRO A 7 -40.51 6.01 -7.12
C PRO A 7 -39.10 6.10 -6.51
N ALA A 8 -38.66 7.26 -6.01
CA ALA A 8 -37.49 7.37 -5.14
C ALA A 8 -37.83 6.89 -3.71
N SER A 9 -38.39 5.67 -3.61
CA SER A 9 -38.42 4.89 -2.40
C SER A 9 -37.03 4.97 -1.75
N LEU A 10 -36.98 5.32 -0.47
CA LEU A 10 -35.77 5.40 0.35
C LEU A 10 -34.81 4.27 -0.05
N ILE A 11 -33.75 4.60 -0.80
CA ILE A 11 -32.67 3.64 -1.01
C ILE A 11 -32.07 3.44 0.36
N GLU A 12 -32.20 2.23 0.90
CA GLU A 12 -31.64 1.92 2.21
C GLU A 12 -30.12 2.02 2.14
N ASP A 13 -29.47 2.46 3.22
CA ASP A 13 -28.01 2.60 3.26
C ASP A 13 -27.30 1.30 2.84
N LYS A 14 -27.88 0.14 3.20
CA LYS A 14 -27.40 -1.20 2.82
C LYS A 14 -27.42 -1.45 1.32
N ASP A 15 -28.39 -0.89 0.60
CA ASP A 15 -28.49 -1.05 -0.86
C ASP A 15 -27.47 -0.17 -1.59
N LEU A 16 -27.10 0.99 -1.03
CA LEU A 16 -25.97 1.79 -1.53
C LEU A 16 -24.64 1.04 -1.39
N PHE A 17 -24.41 0.35 -0.27
CA PHE A 17 -23.20 -0.46 -0.09
C PHE A 17 -23.12 -1.62 -1.08
N LYS A 18 -24.23 -2.33 -1.32
CA LYS A 18 -24.29 -3.37 -2.38
C LYS A 18 -24.07 -2.77 -3.77
N ALA A 19 -24.69 -1.63 -4.06
CA ALA A 19 -24.48 -0.94 -5.34
C ALA A 19 -23.00 -0.58 -5.54
N ALA A 20 -22.32 -0.10 -4.48
CA ALA A 20 -20.89 0.17 -4.52
C ALA A 20 -20.05 -1.10 -4.72
N GLU A 21 -20.43 -2.21 -4.10
CA GLU A 21 -19.75 -3.50 -4.20
C GLU A 21 -19.86 -4.12 -5.61
N PHE A 22 -21.07 -4.15 -6.17
CA PHE A 22 -21.36 -4.75 -7.48
C PHE A 22 -21.16 -3.79 -8.66
N GLY A 23 -20.85 -2.52 -8.41
CA GLY A 23 -20.62 -1.54 -9.46
C GLY A 23 -21.90 -1.06 -10.14
N ASP A 24 -23.03 -1.00 -9.41
CA ASP A 24 -24.27 -0.47 -9.97
C ASP A 24 -24.23 1.06 -10.05
N ILE A 25 -23.69 1.54 -11.17
CA ILE A 25 -23.53 2.96 -11.49
C ILE A 25 -24.88 3.69 -11.58
N SER A 26 -25.96 2.97 -11.93
CA SER A 26 -27.28 3.58 -12.19
C SER A 26 -27.85 4.20 -10.92
N VAL A 27 -27.67 3.50 -9.79
CA VAL A 27 -28.08 3.99 -8.46
C VAL A 27 -27.37 5.31 -8.16
N PHE A 28 -26.04 5.37 -8.29
CA PHE A 28 -25.28 6.58 -7.97
C PHE A 28 -25.55 7.75 -8.91
N ARG A 29 -25.81 7.50 -10.19
CA ARG A 29 -26.19 8.55 -11.15
C ARG A 29 -27.60 9.10 -10.95
N SER A 30 -28.48 8.32 -10.31
CA SER A 30 -29.84 8.77 -10.00
C SER A 30 -29.93 9.64 -8.74
N LEU A 31 -28.86 9.69 -7.92
CA LEU A 31 -28.82 10.50 -6.70
C LEU A 31 -28.61 11.98 -7.03
N SER A 32 -29.28 12.87 -6.30
CA SER A 32 -28.95 14.30 -6.31
C SER A 32 -27.60 14.56 -5.64
N GLU A 33 -27.02 15.76 -5.84
CA GLU A 33 -25.77 16.14 -5.18
C GLU A 33 -25.84 16.05 -3.65
N GLU A 34 -26.97 16.46 -3.06
CA GLU A 34 -27.21 16.37 -1.62
C GLU A 34 -27.26 14.91 -1.13
N GLN A 35 -27.93 14.04 -1.89
CA GLN A 35 -28.01 12.62 -1.58
C GLN A 35 -26.66 11.94 -1.73
N LEU A 36 -25.87 12.31 -2.77
CA LEU A 36 -24.53 11.78 -2.98
C LEU A 36 -23.57 12.23 -1.87
N LEU A 37 -23.67 13.47 -1.41
CA LEU A 37 -22.90 13.98 -0.28
C LEU A 37 -23.25 13.20 1.00
N LYS A 38 -24.53 12.99 1.28
CA LYS A 38 -24.97 12.17 2.42
C LYS A 38 -24.48 10.73 2.29
N ALA A 39 -24.62 10.12 1.12
CA ALA A 39 -24.15 8.77 0.83
C ALA A 39 -22.63 8.62 1.06
N SER A 40 -21.84 9.61 0.65
CA SER A 40 -20.37 9.60 0.84
C SER A 40 -19.95 9.58 2.32
N SER A 41 -20.82 10.06 3.22
CA SER A 41 -20.59 10.06 4.67
C SER A 41 -21.01 8.76 5.36
N LEU A 42 -21.71 7.86 4.67
CA LEU A 42 -22.16 6.59 5.26
C LEU A 42 -20.98 5.69 5.63
N ARG A 43 -21.19 4.87 6.65
CA ARG A 43 -20.23 3.88 7.17
C ARG A 43 -20.95 2.56 7.42
N ASN A 44 -20.35 1.45 7.00
CA ASN A 44 -20.86 0.11 7.31
C ASN A 44 -20.40 -0.33 8.72
N GLU A 45 -20.68 -1.58 9.10
CA GLU A 45 -20.31 -2.16 10.41
C GLU A 45 -18.80 -2.22 10.66
N ASP A 46 -17.97 -2.22 9.62
CA ASP A 46 -16.49 -2.17 9.70
C ASP A 46 -15.94 -0.73 9.65
N GLY A 47 -16.82 0.28 9.73
CA GLY A 47 -16.50 1.69 9.54
C GLY A 47 -15.98 2.05 8.15
N ARG A 48 -16.23 1.21 7.13
CA ARG A 48 -15.87 1.49 5.73
C ARG A 48 -16.89 2.39 5.07
N SER A 49 -16.41 3.38 4.31
CA SER A 49 -17.28 4.19 3.44
C SER A 49 -17.63 3.48 2.13
N LEU A 50 -18.62 3.99 1.40
CA LEU A 50 -18.95 3.49 0.06
C LEU A 50 -17.74 3.46 -0.87
N LEU A 51 -16.86 4.46 -0.75
CA LEU A 51 -15.64 4.54 -1.55
C LEU A 51 -14.66 3.42 -1.21
N HIS A 52 -14.54 3.03 0.07
CA HIS A 52 -13.70 1.87 0.46
C HIS A 52 -14.20 0.58 -0.18
N VAL A 53 -15.53 0.38 -0.19
CA VAL A 53 -16.15 -0.80 -0.78
C VAL A 53 -15.92 -0.81 -2.30
N ALA A 54 -16.20 0.30 -2.98
CA ALA A 54 -15.98 0.42 -4.42
C ALA A 54 -14.50 0.18 -4.81
N VAL A 55 -13.55 0.71 -4.04
CA VAL A 55 -12.12 0.47 -4.27
C VAL A 55 -11.73 -0.99 -4.04
N SER A 56 -12.21 -1.60 -2.95
CA SER A 56 -11.89 -3.00 -2.61
C SER A 56 -12.47 -3.97 -3.64
N SER A 57 -13.64 -3.66 -4.18
CA SER A 57 -14.31 -4.42 -5.24
C SER A 57 -13.85 -4.04 -6.66
N SER A 58 -12.86 -3.14 -6.80
CA SER A 58 -12.30 -2.70 -8.08
C SER A 58 -13.34 -2.13 -9.07
N GLN A 59 -14.20 -1.21 -8.60
CA GLN A 59 -15.25 -0.55 -9.39
C GLN A 59 -14.85 0.90 -9.76
N PRO A 60 -14.03 1.13 -10.82
CA PRO A 60 -13.46 2.44 -11.11
C PRO A 60 -14.50 3.52 -11.43
N GLU A 61 -15.60 3.18 -12.09
CA GLU A 61 -16.66 4.15 -12.44
C GLU A 61 -17.42 4.63 -11.18
N VAL A 62 -17.67 3.73 -10.23
CA VAL A 62 -18.28 4.10 -8.95
C VAL A 62 -17.30 4.93 -8.12
N VAL A 63 -16.01 4.57 -8.12
CA VAL A 63 -14.94 5.37 -7.49
C VAL A 63 -14.92 6.78 -8.08
N GLU A 64 -15.03 6.92 -9.40
CA GLU A 64 -15.03 8.22 -10.08
C GLU A 64 -16.20 9.12 -9.64
N ILE A 65 -17.40 8.54 -9.48
CA ILE A 65 -18.58 9.27 -9.01
C ILE A 65 -18.43 9.65 -7.53
N LEU A 66 -18.10 8.68 -6.66
CA LEU A 66 -18.02 8.91 -5.22
C LEU A 66 -16.89 9.86 -4.81
N SER A 67 -15.77 9.83 -5.53
CA SER A 67 -14.63 10.73 -5.28
C SER A 67 -14.89 12.18 -5.73
N ALA A 68 -15.98 12.46 -6.45
CA ALA A 68 -16.32 13.81 -6.89
C ALA A 68 -16.77 14.72 -5.73
N ALA A 69 -17.18 14.12 -4.61
CA ALA A 69 -17.56 14.83 -3.38
C ALA A 69 -16.36 15.50 -2.66
N GLY A 70 -15.13 15.29 -3.15
CA GLY A 70 -13.95 16.07 -2.78
C GLY A 70 -12.94 15.36 -1.86
N PRO A 71 -11.87 16.07 -1.45
CA PRO A 71 -10.73 15.49 -0.73
C PRO A 71 -11.06 14.83 0.61
N SER A 72 -12.11 15.28 1.29
CA SER A 72 -12.55 14.70 2.57
C SER A 72 -13.05 13.25 2.43
N VAL A 73 -13.59 12.90 1.26
CA VAL A 73 -14.12 11.57 0.97
C VAL A 73 -12.99 10.62 0.61
N VAL A 74 -12.07 11.04 -0.28
CA VAL A 74 -10.93 10.22 -0.73
C VAL A 74 -9.88 9.97 0.37
N ASN A 75 -9.84 10.83 1.38
CA ASN A 75 -8.96 10.68 2.56
C ASN A 75 -9.69 10.16 3.80
N SER A 76 -10.98 9.79 3.69
CA SER A 76 -11.69 9.17 4.80
C SER A 76 -11.07 7.84 5.15
N CYS A 77 -10.92 7.54 6.45
CA CYS A 77 -10.38 6.27 6.92
C CYS A 77 -11.48 5.36 7.50
N ASP A 78 -11.26 4.05 7.42
CA ASP A 78 -12.00 3.04 8.19
C ASP A 78 -11.49 2.92 9.65
N GLU A 79 -12.03 1.94 10.40
CA GLU A 79 -11.68 1.74 11.82
C GLU A 79 -10.21 1.36 12.07
N GLU A 80 -9.50 0.87 11.05
CA GLU A 80 -8.08 0.56 11.12
C GLU A 80 -7.19 1.70 10.58
N GLY A 81 -7.80 2.85 10.29
CA GLY A 81 -7.12 4.00 9.71
C GLY A 81 -6.81 3.82 8.22
N TRP A 82 -7.33 2.80 7.54
CA TRP A 82 -7.10 2.64 6.10
C TRP A 82 -7.91 3.67 5.33
N ALA A 83 -7.22 4.47 4.52
CA ALA A 83 -7.83 5.25 3.46
C ALA A 83 -7.93 4.46 2.14
N PRO A 84 -8.83 4.83 1.21
CA PRO A 84 -9.01 4.17 -0.09
C PRO A 84 -7.70 3.96 -0.87
N LEU A 85 -6.77 4.92 -0.83
CA LEU A 85 -5.48 4.83 -1.52
C LEU A 85 -4.62 3.65 -1.03
N HIS A 86 -4.71 3.27 0.25
CA HIS A 86 -4.01 2.10 0.79
C HIS A 86 -4.55 0.80 0.17
N SER A 87 -5.87 0.66 0.10
CA SER A 87 -6.55 -0.50 -0.49
C SER A 87 -6.23 -0.63 -1.97
N ALA A 88 -6.28 0.48 -2.72
CA ALA A 88 -5.92 0.51 -4.14
C ALA A 88 -4.45 0.11 -4.39
N ALA A 89 -3.53 0.57 -3.53
CA ALA A 89 -2.11 0.25 -3.65
C ALA A 89 -1.82 -1.23 -3.35
N SER A 90 -2.56 -1.80 -2.39
CA SER A 90 -2.47 -3.23 -2.06
C SER A 90 -3.08 -4.13 -3.15
N SER A 91 -4.21 -3.73 -3.74
CA SER A 91 -4.91 -4.53 -4.76
C SER A 91 -4.18 -4.54 -6.10
N GLY A 92 -3.52 -3.44 -6.46
CA GLY A 92 -2.80 -3.33 -7.73
C GLY A 92 -3.57 -2.54 -8.82
N ASN A 93 -4.67 -1.87 -8.47
CA ASN A 93 -5.54 -1.23 -9.45
C ASN A 93 -5.05 0.18 -9.83
N LEU A 94 -4.27 0.27 -10.92
CA LEU A 94 -3.68 1.52 -11.43
C LEU A 94 -4.74 2.60 -11.71
N LYS A 95 -5.86 2.23 -12.34
CA LYS A 95 -6.89 3.20 -12.72
C LYS A 95 -7.50 3.88 -11.50
N ILE A 96 -7.74 3.10 -10.44
CA ILE A 96 -8.26 3.64 -9.18
C ILE A 96 -7.23 4.51 -8.47
N ILE A 97 -5.94 4.14 -8.49
CA ILE A 97 -4.87 4.98 -7.93
C ILE A 97 -4.86 6.36 -8.58
N GLU A 98 -4.87 6.42 -9.92
CA GLU A 98 -4.89 7.69 -10.67
C GLU A 98 -6.11 8.54 -10.29
N ILE A 99 -7.32 7.95 -10.29
CA ILE A 99 -8.54 8.67 -9.92
C ILE A 99 -8.43 9.24 -8.50
N LEU A 100 -7.95 8.46 -7.53
CA LEU A 100 -7.85 8.92 -6.14
C LEU A 100 -6.85 10.07 -5.99
N LEU A 101 -5.68 9.98 -6.64
CA LEU A 101 -4.65 11.03 -6.60
C LEU A 101 -5.12 12.32 -7.27
N ASP A 102 -5.76 12.23 -8.44
CA ASP A 102 -6.34 13.37 -9.16
C ASP A 102 -7.42 14.09 -8.33
N ARG A 103 -8.09 13.36 -7.43
CA ARG A 103 -9.13 13.88 -6.54
C ARG A 103 -8.59 14.35 -5.18
N GLY A 104 -7.26 14.43 -5.02
CA GLY A 104 -6.61 14.99 -3.85
C GLY A 104 -6.42 14.00 -2.70
N ALA A 105 -6.27 12.70 -2.99
CA ALA A 105 -5.83 11.75 -1.98
C ALA A 105 -4.41 12.12 -1.47
N ASP A 106 -4.25 12.16 -0.15
CA ASP A 106 -2.96 12.37 0.49
C ASP A 106 -2.11 11.10 0.34
N VAL A 107 -1.14 11.17 -0.57
CA VAL A 107 -0.20 10.09 -0.88
C VAL A 107 0.62 9.62 0.33
N ASN A 108 0.76 10.47 1.34
CA ASN A 108 1.54 10.23 2.55
C ASN A 108 0.69 9.93 3.79
N LEU A 109 -0.63 9.81 3.63
CA LEU A 109 -1.54 9.46 4.71
C LEU A 109 -1.11 8.13 5.31
N LYS A 110 -1.16 8.05 6.64
CA LYS A 110 -0.75 6.87 7.40
C LYS A 110 -1.96 6.27 8.06
N ASN A 111 -2.10 4.95 7.96
CA ASN A 111 -3.03 4.22 8.79
C ASN A 111 -2.53 4.05 10.23
N ASP A 112 -3.31 3.37 11.07
CA ASP A 112 -2.96 3.14 12.49
C ASP A 112 -1.67 2.33 12.66
N GLY A 113 -1.34 1.51 11.66
CA GLY A 113 -0.08 0.79 11.55
C GLY A 113 1.11 1.68 11.15
N GLY A 114 0.91 2.97 10.90
CA GLY A 114 1.92 3.90 10.40
C GLY A 114 2.33 3.68 8.95
N ARG A 115 1.61 2.84 8.21
CA ARG A 115 1.90 2.49 6.81
C ARG A 115 1.23 3.48 5.88
N THR A 116 1.91 3.81 4.79
CA THR A 116 1.39 4.60 3.66
C THR A 116 1.05 3.70 2.48
N ALA A 117 0.37 4.23 1.47
CA ALA A 117 0.11 3.53 0.20
C ALA A 117 1.41 2.94 -0.41
N LEU A 118 2.54 3.65 -0.32
CA LEU A 118 3.83 3.19 -0.81
C LEU A 118 4.35 1.94 -0.07
N HIS A 119 4.08 1.81 1.23
CA HIS A 119 4.41 0.57 1.96
C HIS A 119 3.66 -0.63 1.40
N TYR A 120 2.38 -0.45 1.05
CA TYR A 120 1.55 -1.53 0.50
C TYR A 120 1.99 -1.90 -0.91
N ALA A 121 2.23 -0.91 -1.79
CA ALA A 121 2.78 -1.13 -3.12
C ALA A 121 4.13 -1.90 -3.03
N ALA A 122 5.02 -1.49 -2.14
CA ALA A 122 6.29 -2.15 -1.90
C ALA A 122 6.15 -3.58 -1.35
N SER A 123 5.27 -3.80 -0.36
CA SER A 123 5.00 -5.13 0.20
C SER A 123 4.35 -6.12 -0.79
N LYS A 124 3.89 -5.62 -1.94
CA LYS A 124 3.27 -6.39 -3.01
C LYS A 124 4.10 -6.38 -4.30
N GLY A 125 5.30 -5.80 -4.30
CA GLY A 125 6.17 -5.69 -5.49
C GLY A 125 5.53 -4.93 -6.65
N ARG A 126 4.65 -3.96 -6.39
CA ARG A 126 3.88 -3.24 -7.42
C ARG A 126 4.65 -2.03 -7.95
N LEU A 127 5.64 -2.27 -8.81
CA LEU A 127 6.53 -1.22 -9.35
C LEU A 127 5.77 -0.01 -9.93
N LYS A 128 4.88 -0.23 -10.90
CA LYS A 128 4.12 0.86 -11.55
C LYS A 128 3.31 1.71 -10.58
N ILE A 129 2.79 1.11 -9.51
CA ILE A 129 2.07 1.87 -8.47
C ILE A 129 3.06 2.69 -7.64
N ALA A 130 4.21 2.12 -7.29
CA ALA A 130 5.26 2.87 -6.60
C ALA A 130 5.71 4.09 -7.43
N GLU A 131 5.94 3.92 -8.74
CA GLU A 131 6.27 5.02 -9.66
C GLU A 131 5.23 6.14 -9.63
N ILE A 132 3.94 5.79 -9.73
CA ILE A 132 2.85 6.78 -9.68
C ILE A 132 2.82 7.47 -8.32
N LEU A 133 2.93 6.73 -7.21
CA LEU A 133 2.90 7.32 -5.87
C LEU A 133 4.11 8.27 -5.66
N VAL A 134 5.30 7.89 -6.12
CA VAL A 134 6.51 8.73 -5.98
C VAL A 134 6.41 9.99 -6.83
N SER A 135 5.94 9.90 -8.08
CA SER A 135 5.69 11.09 -8.91
C SER A 135 4.67 12.07 -8.31
N HIS A 136 3.79 11.59 -7.43
CA HIS A 136 2.84 12.40 -6.67
C HIS A 136 3.37 12.84 -5.29
N GLY A 137 4.66 12.66 -5.00
CA GLY A 137 5.30 13.15 -3.78
C GLY A 137 5.24 12.19 -2.59
N ALA A 138 5.16 10.88 -2.84
CA ALA A 138 5.30 9.89 -1.77
C ALA A 138 6.66 9.98 -1.09
N LYS A 139 6.65 10.05 0.24
CA LYS A 139 7.85 10.04 1.08
C LYS A 139 8.37 8.62 1.22
N LEU A 140 9.59 8.40 0.74
CA LEU A 140 10.23 7.09 0.65
C LEU A 140 10.69 6.53 2.00
N ASN A 141 10.91 7.40 2.99
CA ASN A 141 11.59 7.06 4.25
C ASN A 141 10.64 7.07 5.47
N ILE A 142 9.33 6.99 5.24
CA ILE A 142 8.37 6.82 6.34
C ILE A 142 8.55 5.42 6.91
N LYS A 143 8.66 5.31 8.24
CA LYS A 143 8.68 4.04 8.97
C LYS A 143 7.29 3.67 9.48
N ASP A 144 6.91 2.41 9.29
CA ASP A 144 5.69 1.88 9.90
C ASP A 144 5.84 1.66 11.42
N LYS A 145 4.71 1.63 12.14
CA LYS A 145 4.67 1.44 13.60
C LYS A 145 4.29 0.01 14.02
N ALA A 146 3.75 -0.75 13.07
CA ALA A 146 3.14 -2.07 13.20
C ALA A 146 2.30 -2.32 14.47
N ARG A 147 0.98 -2.46 14.24
CA ARG A 147 0.14 -3.42 14.97
C ARG A 147 -0.12 -4.63 14.07
N ARG A 148 -0.22 -5.80 14.70
CA ARG A 148 -0.45 -7.13 14.11
C ARG A 148 -1.43 -7.11 12.94
N LEU A 149 -0.95 -7.30 11.72
CA LEU A 149 -1.78 -7.78 10.60
C LEU A 149 -1.00 -8.67 9.61
N CYS A 150 0.28 -8.97 9.87
CA CYS A 150 1.06 -9.88 9.03
C CYS A 150 1.49 -11.09 9.84
N TYR A 151 0.87 -12.25 9.55
CA TYR A 151 1.25 -13.58 10.02
C TYR A 151 2.57 -14.08 9.38
N SER A 152 3.54 -13.19 9.16
CA SER A 152 4.88 -13.59 8.71
C SER A 152 5.76 -13.84 9.94
N ILE A 153 6.54 -14.92 9.89
CA ILE A 153 7.35 -15.49 10.99
C ILE A 153 8.52 -14.57 11.43
N ILE A 154 8.61 -13.37 10.85
CA ILE A 154 9.67 -12.39 11.05
C ILE A 154 9.03 -11.03 11.35
N ASN A 155 9.20 -10.61 12.60
CA ASN A 155 8.58 -9.43 13.21
C ASN A 155 9.23 -8.13 12.71
N PHE A 156 8.90 -7.74 11.48
CA PHE A 156 9.39 -6.52 10.82
C PHE A 156 8.61 -5.28 11.27
N PHE A 157 9.13 -4.54 12.25
CA PHE A 157 8.56 -3.27 12.75
C PHE A 157 9.48 -2.11 12.39
N GLY A 158 8.94 -0.92 12.05
CA GLY A 158 9.79 0.23 11.73
C GLY A 158 10.35 0.18 10.32
N CYS A 159 9.73 -0.60 9.45
CA CYS A 159 10.19 -0.78 8.08
C CYS A 159 9.86 0.44 7.24
N THR A 160 10.80 0.82 6.37
CA THR A 160 10.54 1.71 5.25
C THR A 160 9.92 0.92 4.08
N PRO A 161 9.35 1.60 3.06
CA PRO A 161 9.02 1.00 1.79
C PRO A 161 10.13 0.13 1.20
N LEU A 162 11.40 0.55 1.28
CA LEU A 162 12.52 -0.23 0.75
C LEU A 162 12.70 -1.57 1.48
N HIS A 163 12.55 -1.62 2.82
CA HIS A 163 12.54 -2.89 3.56
C HIS A 163 11.44 -3.83 3.06
N ARG A 164 10.25 -3.28 2.77
CA ARG A 164 9.12 -4.06 2.26
C ARG A 164 9.39 -4.58 0.85
N ALA A 165 9.90 -3.75 -0.05
CA ALA A 165 10.30 -4.16 -1.40
C ALA A 165 11.38 -5.27 -1.35
N ALA A 166 12.40 -5.09 -0.51
CA ALA A 166 13.46 -6.08 -0.31
C ALA A 166 12.93 -7.41 0.24
N SER A 167 11.98 -7.37 1.19
CA SER A 167 11.35 -8.61 1.70
C SER A 167 10.57 -9.40 0.65
N THR A 168 10.13 -8.74 -0.43
CA THR A 168 9.36 -9.38 -1.51
C THR A 168 10.21 -9.95 -2.64
N GLY A 169 11.51 -9.63 -2.68
CA GLY A 169 12.39 -10.07 -3.78
C GLY A 169 12.27 -9.25 -5.07
N SER A 170 11.54 -8.12 -5.07
CA SER A 170 11.38 -7.28 -6.26
C SER A 170 12.61 -6.38 -6.44
N ALA A 171 13.56 -6.85 -7.25
CA ALA A 171 14.81 -6.16 -7.53
C ALA A 171 14.57 -4.80 -8.20
N GLU A 172 13.69 -4.76 -9.21
CA GLU A 172 13.39 -3.57 -9.99
C GLU A 172 12.76 -2.47 -9.12
N LEU A 173 11.92 -2.86 -8.15
CA LEU A 173 11.34 -1.91 -7.21
C LEU A 173 12.36 -1.42 -6.17
N CYS A 174 13.29 -2.26 -5.77
CA CYS A 174 14.39 -1.82 -4.92
C CYS A 174 15.27 -0.80 -5.66
N GLU A 175 15.65 -1.10 -6.90
CA GLU A 175 16.44 -0.21 -7.77
C GLU A 175 15.75 1.14 -7.94
N PHE A 176 14.48 1.15 -8.36
CA PHE A 176 13.68 2.37 -8.50
C PHE A 176 13.64 3.21 -7.21
N LEU A 177 13.37 2.59 -6.05
CA LEU A 177 13.32 3.31 -4.79
C LEU A 177 14.67 3.92 -4.41
N ILE A 178 15.77 3.24 -4.71
CA ILE A 178 17.14 3.72 -4.45
C ILE A 178 17.46 4.92 -5.35
N GLU A 179 17.11 4.85 -6.64
CA GLU A 179 17.29 5.94 -7.60
C GLU A 179 16.53 7.21 -7.17
N GLU A 180 15.32 7.04 -6.63
CA GLU A 180 14.48 8.13 -6.12
C GLU A 180 14.93 8.66 -4.74
N GLY A 181 16.00 8.09 -4.16
CA GLY A 181 16.62 8.59 -2.93
C GLY A 181 16.09 7.95 -1.64
N ALA A 182 15.59 6.71 -1.70
CA ALA A 182 15.33 5.95 -0.48
C ALA A 182 16.64 5.69 0.29
N VAL A 183 16.59 5.80 1.61
CA VAL A 183 17.76 5.55 2.45
C VAL A 183 18.01 4.04 2.50
N VAL A 184 19.13 3.62 1.91
CA VAL A 184 19.51 2.21 1.71
C VAL A 184 19.84 1.52 3.03
N ASP A 185 20.49 2.24 3.95
CA ASP A 185 21.00 1.68 5.22
C ASP A 185 20.14 2.04 6.42
N ASP A 186 18.93 2.56 6.18
CA ASP A 186 18.03 2.86 7.29
C ASP A 186 17.64 1.55 7.95
N VAL A 187 17.68 1.48 9.27
CA VAL A 187 17.35 0.23 9.97
C VAL A 187 15.93 0.23 10.49
N ASP A 188 15.30 -0.94 10.43
CA ASP A 188 14.05 -1.20 11.11
C ASP A 188 14.24 -1.21 12.66
N ARG A 189 13.18 -1.51 13.42
CA ARG A 189 13.27 -1.60 14.89
C ARG A 189 14.08 -2.81 15.37
N ALA A 190 14.25 -3.83 14.55
CA ALA A 190 15.12 -4.97 14.84
C ALA A 190 16.59 -4.69 14.47
N GLY A 191 16.90 -3.48 13.98
CA GLY A 191 18.25 -3.09 13.58
C GLY A 191 18.65 -3.63 12.22
N GLN A 192 17.70 -4.20 11.45
CA GLN A 192 17.95 -4.76 10.14
C GLN A 192 17.88 -3.66 9.09
N THR A 193 18.85 -3.61 8.19
CA THR A 193 18.76 -2.81 6.96
C THR A 193 17.83 -3.51 5.95
N PRO A 194 17.32 -2.81 4.92
CA PRO A 194 16.62 -3.45 3.80
C PRO A 194 17.38 -4.63 3.21
N LEU A 195 18.72 -4.55 3.10
CA LEU A 195 19.60 -5.63 2.63
C LEU A 195 19.54 -6.88 3.54
N MET A 196 19.45 -6.69 4.86
CA MET A 196 19.36 -7.80 5.83
C MET A 196 17.95 -8.41 5.89
N THR A 197 16.92 -7.59 5.62
CA THR A 197 15.52 -8.03 5.49
C THR A 197 15.29 -8.76 4.17
N ALA A 198 16.08 -8.42 3.16
CA ALA A 198 16.13 -9.11 1.91
C ALA A 198 16.57 -10.56 2.18
N VAL A 199 15.64 -11.49 1.99
CA VAL A 199 15.96 -12.89 1.63
C VAL A 199 16.86 -12.95 0.36
N ILE A 200 17.09 -11.78 -0.26
CA ILE A 200 17.99 -11.34 -1.34
C ILE A 200 19.47 -11.15 -0.88
N ALA A 201 20.06 -12.06 -0.11
CA ALA A 201 21.52 -12.05 0.00
C ALA A 201 22.17 -12.46 -1.35
N LEU A 202 21.48 -13.27 -2.16
CA LEU A 202 21.98 -13.80 -3.44
C LEU A 202 22.00 -12.79 -4.61
N LEU A 203 21.02 -11.89 -4.69
CA LEU A 203 20.88 -10.99 -5.85
C LEU A 203 21.73 -9.73 -5.66
N LEU A 204 21.80 -9.20 -4.43
CA LEU A 204 22.55 -7.98 -4.12
C LEU A 204 24.06 -8.23 -4.04
N ILE A 205 24.48 -9.44 -3.66
CA ILE A 205 25.86 -9.86 -3.85
C ILE A 205 26.23 -9.78 -5.32
N ARG A 206 25.45 -10.35 -6.26
CA ARG A 206 25.79 -10.31 -7.70
C ARG A 206 25.89 -8.90 -8.33
N HIS A 207 25.46 -7.86 -7.62
CA HIS A 207 25.54 -6.46 -8.04
C HIS A 207 26.47 -5.59 -7.16
N GLY A 208 27.35 -6.20 -6.36
CA GLY A 208 28.44 -5.50 -5.65
C GLY A 208 28.09 -4.96 -4.26
N ALA A 209 27.03 -5.45 -3.62
CA ALA A 209 26.71 -5.07 -2.24
C ALA A 209 27.76 -5.58 -1.24
N ASP A 210 28.11 -4.74 -0.26
CA ASP A 210 29.08 -5.06 0.79
C ASP A 210 28.51 -6.11 1.77
N VAL A 211 29.05 -7.33 1.67
CA VAL A 211 28.68 -8.48 2.52
C VAL A 211 29.14 -8.35 3.97
N ASP A 212 30.09 -7.45 4.24
CA ASP A 212 30.70 -7.25 5.55
C ASP A 212 30.04 -6.12 6.33
N ALA A 213 29.04 -5.43 5.75
CA ALA A 213 28.23 -4.44 6.43
C ALA A 213 27.56 -5.04 7.69
N LYS A 214 27.69 -4.35 8.82
CA LYS A 214 27.22 -4.81 10.13
C LYS A 214 25.93 -4.12 10.56
N ASP A 215 25.05 -4.89 11.18
CA ASP A 215 23.86 -4.37 11.84
C ASP A 215 24.19 -3.70 13.19
N LYS A 216 23.17 -3.17 13.87
CA LYS A 216 23.33 -2.52 15.19
C LYS A 216 23.78 -3.47 16.31
N GLU A 217 23.66 -4.78 16.12
CA GLU A 217 24.11 -5.80 17.04
C GLU A 217 25.52 -6.33 16.65
N GLY A 218 26.11 -5.78 15.60
CA GLY A 218 27.44 -6.12 15.11
C GLY A 218 27.49 -7.35 14.21
N TYR A 219 26.35 -7.91 13.81
CA TYR A 219 26.27 -9.07 12.94
C TYR A 219 26.29 -8.65 11.46
N THR A 220 27.05 -9.39 10.65
CA THR A 220 27.01 -9.28 9.18
C THR A 220 25.80 -10.04 8.63
N VAL A 221 25.55 -9.92 7.32
CA VAL A 221 24.56 -10.75 6.61
C VAL A 221 24.78 -12.25 6.86
N LEU A 222 26.04 -12.72 6.88
CA LEU A 222 26.38 -14.11 7.21
C LEU A 222 26.09 -14.45 8.69
N GLY A 223 26.27 -13.48 9.59
CA GLY A 223 25.96 -13.62 11.01
C GLY A 223 24.48 -13.88 11.28
N ARG A 224 23.58 -13.30 10.48
CA ARG A 224 22.12 -13.44 10.60
C ARG A 224 21.51 -14.51 9.69
N ALA A 225 22.21 -14.94 8.65
CA ALA A 225 21.73 -15.95 7.72
C ALA A 225 21.52 -17.31 8.42
N SER A 226 20.44 -18.02 8.06
CA SER A 226 20.24 -19.41 8.47
C SER A 226 21.29 -20.31 7.83
N ASP A 227 21.59 -21.44 8.47
CA ASP A 227 22.63 -22.37 7.99
C ASP A 227 22.33 -22.93 6.59
N ASP A 228 21.05 -23.01 6.20
CA ASP A 228 20.63 -23.43 4.85
C ASP A 228 20.98 -22.40 3.76
N ILE A 229 21.06 -21.12 4.11
CA ILE A 229 21.24 -20.01 3.15
C ILE A 229 22.69 -19.52 3.13
N ARG A 230 23.46 -19.69 4.22
CA ARG A 230 24.89 -19.31 4.30
C ARG A 230 25.76 -19.80 3.13
N PRO A 231 25.67 -21.07 2.67
CA PRO A 231 26.47 -21.53 1.55
C PRO A 231 26.18 -20.74 0.26
N LEU A 232 24.91 -20.46 0.00
CA LEU A 232 24.46 -19.72 -1.19
C LEU A 232 24.99 -18.28 -1.21
N ILE A 233 25.08 -17.64 -0.04
CA ILE A 233 25.64 -16.29 0.12
C ILE A 233 27.15 -16.30 -0.15
N ILE A 234 27.86 -17.28 0.41
CA ILE A 234 29.31 -17.44 0.24
C ILE A 234 29.65 -17.71 -1.23
N ASP A 235 28.90 -18.59 -1.90
CA ASP A 235 29.13 -18.94 -3.30
C ASP A 235 28.88 -17.76 -4.23
N ALA A 236 27.85 -16.96 -3.98
CA ALA A 236 27.61 -15.73 -4.73
C ALA A 236 28.72 -14.69 -4.51
N ALA A 237 29.27 -14.57 -3.29
CA ALA A 237 30.31 -13.60 -2.99
C ALA A 237 31.65 -13.97 -3.64
N LYS A 238 31.95 -15.27 -3.70
CA LYS A 238 33.14 -15.78 -4.40
C LYS A 238 33.06 -15.55 -5.91
N ALA A 239 31.89 -15.77 -6.51
CA ALA A 239 31.69 -15.56 -7.95
C ALA A 239 31.98 -14.11 -8.40
N MET A 240 31.90 -13.13 -7.50
CA MET A 240 32.29 -11.74 -7.79
C MET A 240 33.78 -11.43 -7.65
N LEU A 241 34.54 -12.25 -6.93
CA LEU A 241 35.99 -12.06 -6.75
C LEU A 241 36.80 -12.71 -7.88
N GLU A 242 36.15 -13.53 -8.71
CA GLU A 242 36.74 -14.28 -9.81
C GLU A 242 36.49 -13.66 -11.21
N ASP A 243 35.61 -12.64 -11.31
CA ASP A 243 35.35 -11.82 -12.51
C ASP A 243 36.06 -10.45 -12.44
#